data_AF-A0A833DZP5-F1
#
_entry.id   AF-A0A833DZP5-F1
#
_cell.length_a   1.000
_cell.length_b   1.000
_cell.length_c   1.000
_cell.angle_alpha   90.00
_cell.angle_beta   90.00
_cell.angle_gamma   90.00
#
_symmetry.space_group_name_H-M   'P 1'
#
loop_
_entity.id
_entity.type
_entity.pdbx_description
1 polymer ?
#
loop_
_entity_poly.entity_id
_entity_poly.type
_entity_poly.pdbx_seq_one_letter_code
_entity_poly.pdbx_strand_id
1 'polypeptide(L)'
;MKALELFEEGKVYEVLLITKSNLTPVGVVRKGNYFYFKLFEGKSFYDIKGQPFGVMHITQDVELLVKAALNIPVELEFEDARKIPLKKIKNLSWIEGRVEFEESEIEDELGRSKVLKCKFIPLYGEIIPSIAKPISRADYILLEMAINLTRLLVASKRNRAEQEIYSKILHGYRKYRRLGGKSELAERIMELASIFR
;
A
#
# COMPACT_ATOMS: atom_id res chain seq x y z
N MET A 1 20.50 4.55 9.77
CA MET A 1 20.28 3.71 8.57
C MET A 1 19.96 4.64 7.42
N LYS A 2 20.74 4.66 6.33
CA LYS A 2 20.58 5.62 5.21
C LYS A 2 19.16 5.65 4.62
N ALA A 3 18.48 4.50 4.57
CA ALA A 3 17.11 4.41 4.06
C ALA A 3 16.10 5.29 4.82
N LEU A 4 16.34 5.59 6.12
CA LEU A 4 15.47 6.49 6.89
C LEU A 4 15.51 7.92 6.35
N GLU A 5 16.65 8.37 5.82
CA GLU A 5 16.87 9.75 5.34
C GLU A 5 15.99 10.10 4.13
N LEU A 6 15.44 9.09 3.44
CA LEU A 6 14.48 9.28 2.36
C LEU A 6 13.09 9.73 2.83
N PHE A 7 12.79 9.57 4.13
CA PHE A 7 11.49 9.86 4.71
C PHE A 7 11.59 11.10 5.60
N GLU A 8 10.84 12.13 5.25
CA GLU A 8 10.59 13.28 6.10
C GLU A 8 9.61 12.91 7.21
N GLU A 9 9.82 13.50 8.39
CA GLU A 9 8.99 13.22 9.55
C GLU A 9 7.56 13.74 9.37
N GLY A 10 6.57 12.93 9.78
CA GLY A 10 5.15 13.32 9.75
C GLY A 10 4.45 13.19 8.38
N LYS A 11 5.17 12.97 7.27
CA LYS A 11 4.56 12.70 5.96
C LYS A 11 4.14 11.24 5.83
N VAL A 12 3.05 11.01 5.09
CA VAL A 12 2.61 9.67 4.69
C VAL A 12 3.29 9.29 3.39
N TYR A 13 3.89 8.11 3.35
CA TYR A 13 4.53 7.54 2.18
C TYR A 13 3.86 6.21 1.84
N GLU A 14 3.50 6.02 0.58
CA GLU A 14 3.00 4.73 0.09
C GLU A 14 4.18 3.83 -0.23
N VAL A 15 4.26 2.70 0.46
CA VAL A 15 5.30 1.68 0.29
C VAL A 15 4.66 0.32 0.12
N LEU A 16 5.43 -0.65 -0.38
CA LEU A 16 5.02 -2.05 -0.36
C LEU A 16 5.48 -2.70 0.94
N LEU A 17 4.59 -3.40 1.62
CA LEU A 17 4.90 -4.22 2.78
C LEU A 17 4.78 -5.70 2.41
N ILE A 18 5.87 -6.44 2.58
CA ILE A 18 5.84 -7.89 2.60
C ILE A 18 5.67 -8.36 4.04
N THR A 19 4.64 -9.18 4.23
CA THR A 19 4.44 -10.01 5.42
C THR A 19 4.59 -11.49 5.04
N LYS A 20 4.42 -12.41 5.99
CA LYS A 20 4.66 -13.86 5.80
C LYS A 20 4.04 -14.43 4.51
N SER A 21 2.82 -14.04 4.18
CA SER A 21 2.05 -14.61 3.07
C SER A 21 1.52 -13.58 2.07
N ASN A 22 1.89 -12.30 2.23
CA ASN A 22 1.22 -11.23 1.51
C ASN A 22 2.18 -10.10 1.11
N LEU A 23 1.87 -9.45 -0.01
CA LEU A 23 2.46 -8.20 -0.47
C LEU A 23 1.32 -7.19 -0.58
N THR A 24 1.39 -6.10 0.17
CA THR A 24 0.33 -5.08 0.20
C THR A 24 0.91 -3.69 0.23
N PRO A 25 0.32 -2.70 -0.44
CA PRO A 25 0.66 -1.31 -0.20
C PRO A 25 0.20 -0.89 1.20
N VAL A 26 0.98 -0.02 1.84
CA VAL A 26 0.65 0.62 3.12
C VAL A 26 1.17 2.06 3.15
N GLY A 27 0.36 2.95 3.72
CA GLY A 27 0.79 4.29 4.09
C GLY A 27 1.60 4.25 5.38
N VAL A 28 2.89 4.61 5.31
CA VAL A 28 3.80 4.68 6.46
C VAL A 28 4.14 6.12 6.82
N VAL A 29 4.26 6.39 8.11
CA VAL A 29 4.70 7.69 8.64
C VAL A 29 5.95 7.48 9.46
N ARG A 30 7.03 8.21 9.14
CA ARG A 30 8.23 8.22 9.98
C ARG A 30 8.00 9.09 11.22
N LYS A 31 8.40 8.59 12.40
CA LYS A 31 8.60 9.39 13.62
C LYS A 31 9.90 8.96 14.29
N GLY A 32 10.86 9.87 14.41
CA GLY A 32 12.22 9.56 14.83
C GLY A 32 12.87 8.46 13.98
N ASN A 33 13.21 7.32 14.61
CA ASN A 33 13.85 6.17 13.97
C ASN A 33 12.90 5.02 13.65
N TYR A 34 11.59 5.24 13.79
CA TYR A 34 10.57 4.22 13.59
C TYR A 34 9.59 4.63 12.50
N PHE A 35 8.92 3.64 11.91
CA PHE A 35 7.77 3.89 11.03
C PHE A 35 6.49 3.44 11.72
N TYR A 36 5.42 4.16 11.46
CA TYR A 36 4.10 3.89 12.01
C TYR A 36 3.12 3.73 10.86
N PHE A 37 2.27 2.71 10.96
CA PHE A 37 1.25 2.44 9.96
C PHE A 37 0.08 1.69 10.59
N LYS A 38 -0.99 1.54 9.82
CA LYS A 38 -2.18 0.79 10.23
C LYS A 38 -2.41 -0.37 9.29
N LEU A 39 -2.70 -1.54 9.83
CA LEU A 39 -3.17 -2.69 9.05
C LEU A 39 -4.63 -2.97 9.41
N PHE A 40 -5.51 -2.86 8.44
CA PHE A 40 -6.89 -3.31 8.56
C PHE A 40 -6.95 -4.84 8.52
N GLU A 41 -8.01 -5.41 9.09
CA GLU A 41 -8.23 -6.86 9.12
C GLU A 41 -8.13 -7.49 7.72
N GLY A 42 -7.23 -8.48 7.59
CA GLY A 42 -6.82 -9.07 6.31
C GLY A 42 -5.57 -9.95 6.46
N LYS A 43 -4.99 -10.41 5.35
CA LYS A 43 -3.83 -11.33 5.37
C LYS A 43 -2.66 -10.78 6.18
N SER A 44 -2.21 -9.56 5.87
CA SER A 44 -1.09 -8.93 6.57
C SER A 44 -1.38 -8.65 8.05
N PHE A 45 -2.63 -8.40 8.43
CA PHE A 45 -3.04 -8.29 9.84
C PHE A 45 -2.76 -9.59 10.60
N TYR A 46 -3.21 -10.73 10.07
CA TYR A 46 -3.00 -12.02 10.73
C TYR A 46 -1.54 -12.49 10.65
N ASP A 47 -0.85 -12.20 9.54
CA ASP A 47 0.58 -12.47 9.40
C ASP A 47 1.39 -11.77 10.51
N ILE A 48 1.15 -10.48 10.76
CA ILE A 48 1.88 -9.73 11.79
C ILE A 48 1.58 -10.26 13.20
N LYS A 49 0.33 -10.68 13.48
CA LYS A 49 0.00 -11.30 14.77
C LYS A 49 0.74 -12.61 15.01
N GLY A 50 0.94 -13.42 13.96
CA GLY A 50 1.64 -14.70 14.06
C GLY A 50 3.16 -14.61 13.92
N GLN A 51 3.65 -13.70 13.09
CA GLN A 51 5.05 -13.50 12.74
C GLN A 51 5.31 -12.00 12.58
N PRO A 52 5.72 -11.30 13.66
CA PRO A 52 5.78 -9.84 13.74
C PRO A 52 7.01 -9.25 13.04
N PHE A 53 7.18 -9.58 11.76
CA PHE A 53 8.25 -9.11 10.90
C PHE A 53 7.66 -8.53 9.61
N GLY A 54 8.38 -7.61 9.00
CA GLY A 54 8.01 -7.07 7.70
C GLY A 54 9.22 -6.61 6.91
N VAL A 55 9.09 -6.64 5.58
CA VAL A 55 10.00 -5.94 4.67
C VAL A 55 9.23 -4.80 4.00
N MET A 56 9.64 -3.57 4.28
CA MET A 56 9.15 -2.38 3.60
C MET A 56 9.97 -2.12 2.34
N HIS A 57 9.34 -2.16 1.18
CA HIS A 57 9.94 -1.84 -0.09
C HIS A 57 9.59 -0.43 -0.56
N ILE A 58 10.61 0.30 -0.97
CA ILE A 58 10.50 1.69 -1.46
C ILE A 58 10.47 1.63 -2.99
N THR A 59 9.37 2.07 -3.58
CA THR A 59 9.18 2.07 -5.04
C THR A 59 8.47 3.33 -5.51
N GLN A 60 8.81 3.78 -6.72
CA GLN A 60 8.06 4.78 -7.47
C GLN A 60 7.16 4.15 -8.55
N ASP A 61 7.14 2.81 -8.63
CA ASP A 61 6.29 2.08 -9.55
C ASP A 61 4.85 2.05 -9.02
N VAL A 62 4.03 3.00 -9.48
CA VAL A 62 2.63 3.09 -9.09
C VAL A 62 1.81 1.91 -9.61
N GLU A 63 2.13 1.36 -10.78
CA GLU A 63 1.41 0.18 -11.27
C GLU A 63 1.61 -1.02 -10.35
N LEU A 64 2.83 -1.20 -9.84
CA LEU A 64 3.11 -2.25 -8.87
C LEU A 64 2.31 -2.06 -7.57
N LEU A 65 2.24 -0.84 -7.05
CA LEU A 65 1.42 -0.52 -5.86
C LEU A 65 -0.06 -0.83 -6.10
N VAL A 66 -0.60 -0.43 -7.26
CA VAL A 66 -2.00 -0.64 -7.64
C VAL A 66 -2.31 -2.13 -7.83
N LYS A 67 -1.44 -2.87 -8.54
CA LYS A 67 -1.60 -4.31 -8.72
C LYS A 67 -1.60 -5.03 -7.38
N ALA A 68 -0.68 -4.67 -6.47
CA ALA A 68 -0.66 -5.22 -5.11
C ALA A 68 -1.93 -4.88 -4.32
N ALA A 69 -2.42 -3.63 -4.38
CA ALA A 69 -3.68 -3.23 -3.72
C ALA A 69 -4.88 -4.08 -4.16
N LEU A 70 -4.93 -4.40 -5.44
CA LEU A 70 -6.04 -5.12 -6.08
C LEU A 70 -5.84 -6.64 -6.12
N ASN A 71 -4.76 -7.16 -5.50
CA ASN A 71 -4.35 -8.57 -5.57
C ASN A 71 -4.21 -9.09 -7.01
N ILE A 72 -3.82 -8.22 -7.94
CA ILE A 72 -3.52 -8.62 -9.32
C ILE A 72 -2.13 -9.27 -9.33
N PRO A 73 -1.96 -10.45 -9.95
CA PRO A 73 -0.66 -11.11 -10.04
C PRO A 73 0.42 -10.21 -10.63
N VAL A 74 1.60 -10.25 -10.04
CA VAL A 74 2.80 -9.55 -10.49
C VAL A 74 3.96 -10.53 -10.54
N GLU A 75 4.72 -10.50 -11.63
CA GLU A 75 5.94 -11.28 -11.75
C GLU A 75 7.06 -10.54 -11.01
N LEU A 76 7.42 -11.06 -9.85
CA LEU A 76 8.46 -10.51 -9.00
C LEU A 76 9.46 -11.61 -8.64
N GLU A 77 10.74 -11.27 -8.70
CA GLU A 77 11.80 -12.11 -8.15
C GLU A 77 11.97 -11.82 -6.67
N PHE A 78 12.01 -12.89 -5.86
CA PHE A 78 12.19 -12.80 -4.42
C PHE A 78 13.49 -13.46 -3.99
N GLU A 79 14.12 -12.90 -2.96
CA GLU A 79 15.29 -13.46 -2.28
C GLU A 79 15.10 -13.34 -0.76
N ASP A 80 15.91 -14.07 0.01
CA ASP A 80 15.79 -14.06 1.47
C ASP A 80 16.24 -12.72 2.07
N ALA A 81 15.51 -12.25 3.08
CA ALA A 81 15.92 -11.11 3.89
C ALA A 81 17.11 -11.49 4.79
N ARG A 82 17.93 -10.50 5.15
CA ARG A 82 19.20 -10.73 5.84
C ARG A 82 19.04 -10.97 7.35
N LYS A 83 18.08 -10.29 7.98
CA LYS A 83 17.92 -10.23 9.46
C LYS A 83 16.62 -10.84 9.97
N ILE A 84 15.69 -11.18 9.09
CA ILE A 84 14.36 -11.66 9.46
C ILE A 84 13.94 -12.85 8.58
N PRO A 85 13.07 -13.75 9.06
CA PRO A 85 12.64 -14.93 8.31
C PRO A 85 11.55 -14.62 7.29
N LEU A 86 11.80 -13.64 6.42
CA LEU A 86 10.93 -13.23 5.32
C LEU A 86 11.73 -13.14 4.02
N LYS A 87 11.01 -13.00 2.90
CA LYS A 87 11.60 -12.66 1.61
C LYS A 87 11.46 -11.19 1.30
N LYS A 88 12.33 -10.70 0.42
CA LYS A 88 12.30 -9.36 -0.16
C LYS A 88 12.27 -9.44 -1.69
N ILE A 89 11.74 -8.41 -2.33
CA ILE A 89 11.80 -8.23 -3.78
C ILE A 89 13.25 -7.91 -4.16
N LYS A 90 13.80 -8.69 -5.07
CA LYS A 90 15.14 -8.48 -5.62
C LYS A 90 15.18 -7.18 -6.41
N ASN A 91 16.31 -6.48 -6.40
CA ASN A 91 16.53 -5.24 -7.15
C ASN A 91 15.57 -4.08 -6.79
N LEU A 92 14.91 -4.12 -5.63
CA LEU A 92 14.13 -3.00 -5.11
C LEU A 92 14.62 -2.58 -3.73
N SER A 93 14.82 -1.26 -3.51
CA SER A 93 15.20 -0.69 -2.21
C SER A 93 14.28 -1.18 -1.09
N TRP A 94 14.84 -1.50 0.08
CA TRP A 94 14.08 -2.16 1.14
C TRP A 94 14.58 -1.84 2.55
N ILE A 95 13.71 -2.06 3.52
CA ILE A 95 13.97 -1.98 4.95
C ILE A 95 13.34 -3.22 5.61
N GLU A 96 14.16 -4.01 6.28
CA GLU A 96 13.75 -5.14 7.10
C GLU A 96 13.51 -4.68 8.53
N GLY A 97 12.49 -5.22 9.20
CA GLY A 97 12.21 -4.83 10.57
C GLY A 97 11.29 -5.75 11.32
N ARG A 98 11.28 -5.55 12.64
CA ARG A 98 10.29 -6.12 13.55
C ARG A 98 9.10 -5.17 13.65
N VAL A 99 7.90 -5.71 13.83
CA VAL A 99 6.68 -4.94 14.04
C VAL A 99 6.20 -5.13 15.47
N GLU A 100 6.18 -4.05 16.24
CA GLU A 100 5.36 -3.97 17.46
C GLU A 100 3.95 -3.56 17.04
N PHE A 101 2.92 -4.12 17.67
CA PHE A 101 1.54 -3.79 17.32
C PHE A 101 0.63 -3.76 18.53
N GLU A 102 -0.43 -2.97 18.41
CA GLU A 102 -1.56 -2.91 19.33
C GLU A 102 -2.85 -3.10 18.54
N GLU A 103 -3.71 -4.01 18.99
CA GLU A 103 -5.05 -4.17 18.42
C GLU A 103 -5.96 -3.02 18.88
N SER A 104 -6.69 -2.45 17.93
CA SER A 104 -7.60 -1.35 18.17
C SER A 104 -8.80 -1.46 17.23
N GLU A 105 -9.84 -0.67 17.49
CA GLU A 105 -10.94 -0.47 16.57
C GLU A 105 -10.97 0.98 16.12
N ILE A 106 -11.30 1.19 14.85
CA ILE A 106 -11.57 2.53 14.31
C ILE A 106 -12.95 2.55 13.69
N GLU A 107 -13.63 3.68 13.82
CA GLU A 107 -14.94 3.93 13.22
C GLU A 107 -14.81 5.08 12.24
N ASP A 108 -15.21 4.85 10.99
CA ASP A 108 -15.32 5.87 9.96
C ASP A 108 -16.69 5.80 9.28
N GLU A 109 -16.86 6.55 8.18
CA GLU A 109 -18.08 6.52 7.35
C GLU A 109 -18.48 5.12 6.85
N LEU A 110 -17.53 4.18 6.79
CA LEU A 110 -17.75 2.79 6.40
C LEU A 110 -18.05 1.89 7.60
N GLY A 111 -18.04 2.43 8.83
CA GLY A 111 -18.35 1.74 10.07
C GLY A 111 -17.10 1.27 10.84
N ARG A 112 -17.32 0.39 11.82
CA ARG A 112 -16.25 -0.10 12.69
C ARG A 112 -15.37 -1.12 11.98
N SER A 113 -14.07 -1.00 12.15
CA SER A 113 -13.06 -1.91 11.59
C SER A 113 -11.98 -2.19 12.61
N LYS A 114 -11.61 -3.47 12.76
CA LYS A 114 -10.42 -3.87 13.51
C LYS A 114 -9.17 -3.43 12.78
N VAL A 115 -8.20 -2.93 13.54
CA VAL A 115 -6.94 -2.43 13.01
C VAL A 115 -5.78 -2.78 13.94
N LEU A 116 -4.63 -3.11 13.37
CA LEU A 116 -3.36 -3.05 14.09
C LEU A 116 -2.77 -1.66 13.95
N LYS A 117 -2.50 -1.01 15.07
CA LYS A 117 -1.59 0.14 15.11
C LYS A 117 -0.17 -0.41 15.19
N CYS A 118 0.58 -0.29 14.11
CA CYS A 118 1.90 -0.88 13.97
C CYS A 118 3.00 0.15 14.19
N LYS A 119 4.05 -0.26 14.89
CA LYS A 119 5.35 0.42 14.98
C LYS A 119 6.41 -0.51 14.39
N PHE A 120 6.92 -0.14 13.23
CA PHE A 120 8.04 -0.78 12.57
C PHE A 120 9.35 -0.34 13.21
N ILE A 121 10.16 -1.31 13.62
CA ILE A 121 11.51 -1.12 14.14
C ILE A 121 12.49 -1.58 13.06
N PRO A 122 13.11 -0.66 12.32
CA PRO A 122 14.09 -1.00 11.29
C PRO A 122 15.30 -1.73 11.89
N LEU A 123 15.70 -2.84 11.26
CA LEU A 123 16.85 -3.64 11.66
C LEU A 123 17.98 -3.57 10.62
N TYR A 124 17.61 -3.59 9.34
CA TYR A 124 18.53 -3.55 8.21
C TYR A 124 17.83 -2.93 7.01
N GLY A 125 18.59 -2.36 6.08
CA GLY A 125 17.99 -1.80 4.87
C GLY A 125 19.05 -1.31 3.92
N GLU A 126 18.76 -1.42 2.63
CA GLU A 126 19.64 -1.00 1.55
C GLU A 126 18.87 -0.20 0.53
N ILE A 127 19.53 0.83 0.02
CA ILE A 127 19.03 1.63 -1.10
C ILE A 127 19.74 1.17 -2.34
N ILE A 128 18.96 0.62 -3.26
CA ILE A 128 19.42 0.21 -4.57
C ILE A 128 19.29 1.43 -5.49
N PRO A 129 20.38 1.85 -6.16
CA PRO A 129 20.30 2.92 -7.14
C PRO A 129 19.27 2.59 -8.22
N SER A 130 18.36 3.53 -8.46
CA SER A 130 17.39 3.46 -9.55
C SER A 130 17.34 4.79 -10.28
N ILE A 131 16.93 4.75 -11.55
CA ILE A 131 16.68 5.96 -12.31
C ILE A 131 15.45 6.63 -11.71
N ALA A 132 15.62 7.87 -11.24
CA ALA A 132 14.51 8.68 -10.77
C ALA A 132 13.53 8.91 -11.93
N LYS A 133 12.30 8.42 -11.79
CA LYS A 133 11.25 8.70 -12.78
C LYS A 133 10.73 10.14 -12.55
N PRO A 134 10.48 10.91 -13.63
CA PRO A 134 9.78 12.18 -13.49
C PRO A 134 8.40 11.99 -12.84
N ILE A 135 8.01 12.95 -12.01
CA ILE A 135 6.73 12.90 -11.32
C ILE A 135 5.57 13.04 -12.31
N SER A 136 4.66 12.07 -12.29
CA SER A 136 3.44 12.07 -13.09
C SER A 136 2.22 12.31 -12.21
N ARG A 137 1.45 13.35 -12.54
CA ARG A 137 0.15 13.60 -11.91
C ARG A 137 -0.89 12.53 -12.25
N ALA A 138 -0.73 11.85 -13.38
CA ALA A 138 -1.62 10.75 -13.76
C ALA A 138 -1.39 9.56 -12.82
N ASP A 139 -0.14 9.29 -12.44
CA ASP A 139 0.19 8.15 -11.59
C ASP A 139 -0.44 8.32 -10.20
N TYR A 140 -0.36 9.52 -9.61
CA TYR A 140 -1.03 9.79 -8.34
C TYR A 140 -2.55 9.58 -8.42
N ILE A 141 -3.18 9.95 -9.53
CA ILE A 141 -4.62 9.72 -9.70
C ILE A 141 -4.93 8.23 -9.84
N LEU A 142 -4.10 7.47 -10.55
CA LEU A 142 -4.27 6.02 -10.66
C LEU A 142 -4.19 5.34 -9.28
N LEU A 143 -3.25 5.78 -8.44
CA LEU A 143 -3.11 5.29 -7.07
C LEU A 143 -4.35 5.64 -6.21
N GLU A 144 -4.81 6.90 -6.27
CA GLU A 144 -6.03 7.34 -5.58
C GLU A 144 -7.27 6.58 -6.04
N MET A 145 -7.38 6.27 -7.34
CA MET A 145 -8.46 5.45 -7.87
C MET A 145 -8.43 4.04 -7.28
N ALA A 146 -7.26 3.42 -7.14
CA ALA A 146 -7.12 2.11 -6.53
C ALA A 146 -7.50 2.11 -5.03
N ILE A 147 -7.10 3.16 -4.29
CA ILE A 147 -7.50 3.35 -2.89
C ILE A 147 -9.02 3.49 -2.77
N ASN A 148 -9.66 4.28 -3.64
CA ASN A 148 -11.10 4.43 -3.62
C ASN A 148 -11.81 3.12 -4.01
N LEU A 149 -11.26 2.34 -4.93
CA LEU A 149 -11.83 1.03 -5.27
C LEU A 149 -11.77 0.06 -4.09
N THR A 150 -10.65 -0.03 -3.35
CA THR A 150 -10.59 -0.90 -2.17
C THR A 150 -11.58 -0.46 -1.09
N ARG A 151 -11.78 0.86 -0.91
CA ARG A 151 -12.84 1.40 -0.04
C ARG A 151 -14.23 1.01 -0.54
N LEU A 152 -14.51 1.12 -1.84
CA LEU A 152 -15.81 0.75 -2.44
C LEU A 152 -16.13 -0.74 -2.20
N LEU A 153 -15.15 -1.62 -2.34
CA LEU A 153 -15.30 -3.06 -2.09
C LEU A 153 -15.61 -3.38 -0.62
N VAL A 154 -15.14 -2.57 0.32
CA VAL A 154 -15.49 -2.70 1.74
C VAL A 154 -16.88 -2.12 2.00
N ALA A 155 -17.17 -0.96 1.41
CA ALA A 155 -18.42 -0.24 1.53
C ALA A 155 -19.62 -1.08 1.06
N SER A 156 -19.45 -1.79 -0.07
CA SER A 156 -20.48 -2.66 -0.64
C SER A 156 -20.82 -3.87 0.21
N LYS A 157 -19.82 -4.48 0.87
CA LYS A 157 -20.06 -5.54 1.85
C LYS A 157 -20.86 -5.07 3.07
N ARG A 158 -20.92 -3.75 3.29
CA ARG A 158 -21.58 -3.11 4.43
C ARG A 158 -22.83 -2.33 4.04
N ASN A 159 -23.24 -2.36 2.76
CA ASN A 159 -24.37 -1.62 2.20
C ASN A 159 -24.35 -0.11 2.55
N ARG A 160 -23.19 0.54 2.41
CA ARG A 160 -23.01 1.97 2.77
C ARG A 160 -22.18 2.71 1.73
N ALA A 161 -22.50 3.99 1.49
CA ALA A 161 -21.64 4.98 0.82
C ALA A 161 -21.06 4.61 -0.57
N GLU A 162 -21.68 3.67 -1.30
CA GLU A 162 -21.15 3.16 -2.57
C GLU A 162 -21.12 4.22 -3.68
N GLN A 163 -22.19 5.01 -3.83
CA GLN A 163 -22.32 5.99 -4.91
C GLN A 163 -21.33 7.16 -4.81
N GLU A 164 -21.03 7.63 -3.59
CA GLU A 164 -20.07 8.72 -3.39
C GLU A 164 -18.66 8.26 -3.75
N ILE A 165 -18.26 7.07 -3.31
CA ILE A 165 -16.94 6.50 -3.60
C ILE A 165 -16.83 6.19 -5.09
N TYR A 166 -17.85 5.59 -5.71
CA TYR A 166 -17.90 5.39 -7.16
C TYR A 166 -17.71 6.71 -7.93
N SER A 167 -18.38 7.78 -7.50
CA SER A 167 -18.25 9.10 -8.13
C SER A 167 -16.83 9.66 -8.05
N LYS A 168 -16.12 9.43 -6.94
CA LYS A 168 -14.69 9.77 -6.78
C LYS A 168 -13.82 9.00 -7.78
N ILE A 169 -14.06 7.70 -7.95
CA ILE A 169 -13.35 6.86 -8.93
C ILE A 169 -13.59 7.36 -10.35
N LEU A 170 -14.85 7.62 -10.73
CA LEU A 170 -15.21 8.12 -12.06
C LEU A 170 -14.57 9.49 -12.35
N HIS A 171 -14.59 10.40 -11.39
CA HIS A 171 -13.93 11.70 -11.53
C HIS A 171 -12.41 11.53 -11.70
N GLY A 172 -11.80 10.65 -10.89
CA GLY A 172 -10.40 10.25 -11.01
C GLY A 172 -10.07 9.75 -12.41
N TYR A 173 -10.83 8.79 -12.93
CA TYR A 173 -10.62 8.21 -14.25
C TYR A 173 -10.65 9.27 -15.37
N ARG A 174 -11.64 10.17 -15.37
CA ARG A 174 -11.72 11.26 -16.35
C ARG A 174 -10.48 12.16 -16.30
N LYS A 175 -10.02 12.50 -15.09
CA LYS A 175 -8.82 13.33 -14.88
C LYS A 175 -7.55 12.60 -15.29
N TYR A 176 -7.44 11.30 -15.01
CA TYR A 176 -6.35 10.42 -15.41
C TYR A 176 -6.19 10.41 -16.95
N ARG A 177 -7.29 10.14 -17.68
CA ARG A 177 -7.30 10.15 -19.15
C ARG A 177 -6.93 11.52 -19.71
N ARG A 178 -7.44 12.62 -19.14
CA ARG A 178 -7.10 14.00 -19.56
C ARG A 178 -5.61 14.31 -19.42
N LEU A 179 -4.93 13.71 -18.44
CA LEU A 179 -3.48 13.88 -18.23
C LEU A 179 -2.64 12.91 -19.06
N GLY A 180 -3.24 12.19 -20.02
CA GLY A 180 -2.53 11.28 -20.92
C GLY A 180 -2.29 9.88 -20.34
N GLY A 181 -2.97 9.52 -19.25
CA GLY A 181 -2.90 8.17 -18.68
C GLY A 181 -3.46 7.10 -19.63
N LYS A 182 -2.76 5.97 -19.73
CA LYS A 182 -3.07 4.87 -20.68
C LYS A 182 -3.01 3.46 -20.06
N SER A 183 -2.79 3.36 -18.75
CA SER A 183 -2.65 2.05 -18.09
C SER A 183 -3.98 1.29 -18.14
N GLU A 184 -3.92 0.01 -18.51
CA GLU A 184 -5.06 -0.91 -18.48
C GLU A 184 -5.63 -1.08 -17.06
N LEU A 185 -4.82 -0.82 -16.04
CA LEU A 185 -5.26 -0.82 -14.64
C LEU A 185 -6.36 0.21 -14.38
N ALA A 186 -6.31 1.37 -15.05
CA ALA A 186 -7.33 2.40 -14.91
C ALA A 186 -8.69 1.90 -15.44
N GLU A 187 -8.68 1.19 -16.57
CA GLU A 187 -9.86 0.57 -17.15
C GLU A 187 -10.39 -0.54 -16.22
N ARG A 188 -9.49 -1.40 -15.73
CA ARG A 188 -9.84 -2.47 -14.80
C ARG A 188 -10.47 -1.95 -13.50
N ILE A 189 -9.96 -0.84 -12.96
CA ILE A 189 -10.55 -0.19 -11.80
C ILE A 189 -11.98 0.26 -12.10
N MET A 190 -12.21 0.88 -13.26
CA MET A 190 -13.55 1.32 -13.67
C MET A 190 -14.52 0.15 -13.88
N GLU A 191 -14.06 -0.94 -14.50
CA GLU A 191 -14.85 -2.17 -14.65
C GLU A 191 -15.33 -2.68 -13.29
N LEU A 192 -14.40 -2.85 -12.35
CA LEU A 192 -14.72 -3.34 -11.01
C LEU A 192 -15.63 -2.37 -10.25
N ALA A 193 -15.40 -1.07 -10.36
CA ALA A 193 -16.22 -0.05 -9.71
C ALA A 193 -17.65 -0.02 -10.27
N SER A 194 -17.84 -0.28 -11.57
CA SER A 194 -19.14 -0.20 -12.24
C SER A 194 -20.17 -1.24 -11.78
N ILE A 195 -19.72 -2.30 -11.10
CA ILE A 195 -20.59 -3.31 -10.49
C ILE A 195 -21.47 -2.70 -9.38
N PHE A 196 -20.99 -1.63 -8.74
CA PHE A 196 -21.61 -0.99 -7.57
C PHE A 196 -22.31 0.34 -7.92
N ARG A 197 -22.68 0.52 -9.20
CA ARG A 197 -23.37 1.73 -9.69
C ARG A 197 -24.84 1.75 -9.26
#